data_AF-A0A371QUP0-F1
#
_entry.id   AF-A0A371QUP0-F1
#
_cell.length_a   1.000
_cell.length_b   1.000
_cell.length_c   1.000
_cell.angle_alpha   90.00
_cell.angle_beta   90.00
_cell.angle_gamma   90.00
#
_symmetry.space_group_name_H-M   'P 1'
#
loop_
_entity.id
_entity.type
_entity.pdbx_description
1 polymer ?
#
loop_
_entity_poly.entity_id
_entity_poly.type
_entity_poly.pdbx_seq_one_letter_code
_entity_poly.pdbx_strand_id
1 'polypeptide(L)'
;MEEEFVVTPWEVRGRVDYEKLLKHFGAKPLTKDEVALLEKYAGEVHPLIRRGFFYAHRDFDFIMKWHGEGRPWALYTGRGPSGPVHIGHMVPWILLKWFSDKFGLEVYFQITDDEKFYDDPEMKLE
;
A
#
# COMPACT_ATOMS: atom_id res chain seq x y z
N MET A 1 3.67 19.42 -25.30
CA MET A 1 4.15 19.29 -23.91
C MET A 1 3.50 18.04 -23.36
N GLU A 2 4.27 17.05 -22.91
CA GLU A 2 3.67 15.93 -22.17
C GLU A 2 2.89 16.51 -20.98
N GLU A 3 1.66 16.07 -20.73
CA GLU A 3 0.91 16.49 -19.55
C GLU A 3 1.67 16.01 -18.31
N GLU A 4 2.18 16.95 -17.53
CA GLU A 4 2.83 16.70 -16.26
C GLU A 4 1.75 16.37 -15.22
N PHE A 5 1.75 15.14 -14.70
CA PHE A 5 0.84 14.72 -13.63
C PHE A 5 1.44 15.02 -12.26
N VAL A 6 0.59 15.21 -11.26
CA VAL A 6 0.98 15.47 -9.87
C VAL A 6 0.53 14.30 -9.01
N VAL A 7 1.43 13.78 -8.18
CA VAL A 7 1.13 12.77 -7.15
C VAL A 7 1.86 13.17 -5.87
N THR A 8 1.10 13.59 -4.87
CA THR A 8 1.56 13.88 -3.51
C THR A 8 0.68 13.10 -2.52
N PRO A 9 1.03 13.08 -1.21
CA PRO A 9 0.15 12.49 -0.20
C PRO A 9 -1.25 13.13 -0.10
N TRP A 10 -1.44 14.35 -0.62
CA TRP A 10 -2.68 15.11 -0.51
C TRP A 10 -3.42 15.30 -1.84
N GLU A 11 -2.73 15.20 -2.98
CA GLU A 11 -3.31 15.49 -4.30
C GLU A 11 -2.82 14.49 -5.37
N VAL A 12 -3.76 14.05 -6.20
CA VAL A 12 -3.46 13.36 -7.46
C VAL A 12 -4.17 14.11 -8.60
N ARG A 13 -3.42 14.57 -9.60
CA ARG A 13 -3.94 15.36 -10.72
C ARG A 13 -3.32 14.95 -12.05
N GLY A 14 -4.15 14.93 -13.11
CA GLY A 14 -3.74 14.57 -14.46
C GLY A 14 -3.75 13.06 -14.71
N ARG A 15 -3.40 12.66 -15.94
CA ARG A 15 -3.30 11.24 -16.29
C ARG A 15 -1.97 10.68 -15.79
N VAL A 16 -2.03 9.93 -14.70
CA VAL A 16 -0.83 9.34 -14.06
C VAL A 16 -0.20 8.27 -14.97
N ASP A 17 1.09 8.45 -15.27
CA ASP A 17 1.94 7.43 -15.88
C ASP A 17 2.68 6.68 -14.75
N TYR A 18 2.23 5.46 -14.47
CA TYR A 18 2.73 4.65 -13.37
C TYR A 18 4.19 4.15 -13.58
N GLU A 19 4.67 4.07 -14.82
CA GLU A 19 6.07 3.73 -15.11
C GLU A 19 7.00 4.91 -14.81
N LYS A 20 6.59 6.13 -15.20
CA LYS A 20 7.31 7.36 -14.82
C LYS A 20 7.28 7.57 -13.31
N LEU A 21 6.12 7.35 -12.67
CA LEU A 21 5.96 7.46 -11.21
C LEU A 21 6.91 6.52 -10.46
N LEU A 22 7.03 5.26 -10.90
CA LEU A 22 7.97 4.28 -10.35
C LEU A 22 9.41 4.81 -10.32
N LYS A 23 9.87 5.39 -11.44
CA LYS A 23 11.21 5.97 -11.57
C LYS A 23 11.39 7.20 -10.70
N HIS A 24 10.40 8.10 -10.66
CA HIS A 24 10.45 9.32 -9.86
C HIS A 24 10.56 9.02 -8.36
N PHE A 25 9.79 8.04 -7.87
CA PHE A 25 9.82 7.66 -6.47
C PHE A 25 10.97 6.69 -6.16
N GLY A 26 11.63 6.09 -7.16
CA GLY A 26 12.70 5.11 -6.95
C GLY A 26 12.18 3.82 -6.29
N ALA A 27 10.96 3.41 -6.61
CA ALA A 27 10.39 2.13 -6.21
C ALA A 27 10.71 1.04 -7.25
N LYS A 28 10.48 -0.22 -6.91
CA LYS A 28 10.68 -1.37 -7.81
C LYS A 28 9.32 -1.86 -8.31
N PRO A 29 9.20 -2.29 -9.59
CA PRO A 29 8.01 -2.98 -10.05
C PRO A 29 7.93 -4.34 -9.37
N LEU A 30 6.71 -4.77 -9.01
CA LEU A 30 6.50 -6.10 -8.45
C LEU A 30 6.65 -7.15 -9.57
N THR A 31 7.69 -7.97 -9.46
CA THR A 31 8.09 -8.91 -10.50
C THR A 31 7.28 -10.21 -10.45
N LYS A 32 7.27 -10.97 -11.55
CA LYS A 32 6.63 -12.29 -11.59
C LYS A 32 7.26 -13.28 -10.62
N ASP A 33 8.57 -13.21 -10.41
CA ASP A 33 9.30 -14.10 -9.50
C ASP A 33 8.95 -13.81 -8.04
N GLU A 34 8.81 -12.53 -7.67
CA GLU A 34 8.33 -12.13 -6.34
C GLU A 34 6.87 -12.55 -6.10
N VAL A 35 6.02 -12.43 -7.12
CA VAL A 35 4.62 -12.89 -7.05
C VAL A 35 4.54 -14.42 -6.91
N ALA A 36 5.39 -15.16 -7.62
CA ALA A 36 5.47 -16.61 -7.50
C ALA A 36 6.00 -17.03 -6.11
N LEU A 37 6.94 -16.27 -5.56
CA LEU A 37 7.44 -16.51 -4.20
C LEU A 37 6.35 -16.23 -3.15
N LEU A 38 5.58 -15.16 -3.32
CA LEU A 38 4.41 -14.88 -2.49
C LEU A 38 3.39 -16.03 -2.57
N GLU A 39 3.07 -16.51 -3.78
CA GLU A 39 2.15 -17.63 -3.99
C GLU A 39 2.63 -18.90 -3.28
N LYS A 40 3.93 -19.20 -3.34
CA LYS A 40 4.54 -20.33 -2.64
C LYS A 40 4.29 -20.27 -1.13
N TYR A 41 4.39 -19.08 -0.52
CA TYR A 41 4.20 -18.93 0.93
C TYR A 41 2.72 -18.80 1.35
N ALA A 42 1.91 -18.09 0.57
CA ALA A 42 0.50 -17.82 0.88
C ALA A 42 -0.48 -18.90 0.35
N GLY A 43 -0.02 -19.79 -0.52
CA GLY A 43 -0.82 -20.80 -1.22
C GLY A 43 -1.70 -20.27 -2.34
N GLU A 44 -1.84 -18.95 -2.47
CA GLU A 44 -2.54 -18.27 -3.57
C GLU A 44 -2.04 -16.82 -3.70
N VAL A 45 -2.44 -16.12 -4.77
CA VAL A 45 -2.16 -14.69 -4.97
C VAL A 45 -3.46 -13.89 -4.96
N HIS A 46 -3.54 -12.83 -4.16
CA HIS A 46 -4.71 -11.95 -4.16
C HIS A 46 -5.00 -11.33 -5.55
N PRO A 47 -6.27 -11.20 -5.99
CA PRO A 47 -6.60 -10.63 -7.30
C PRO A 47 -6.04 -9.23 -7.56
N LEU A 48 -5.92 -8.39 -6.52
CA LEU A 48 -5.34 -7.04 -6.64
C LEU A 48 -3.84 -7.08 -6.98
N ILE A 49 -3.11 -8.11 -6.55
CA ILE A 49 -1.70 -8.30 -6.95
C ILE A 49 -1.66 -8.91 -8.35
N ARG A 50 -2.41 -9.99 -8.57
CA ARG A 50 -2.42 -10.73 -9.86
C ARG A 50 -2.79 -9.86 -11.06
N ARG A 51 -3.68 -8.88 -10.87
CA ARG A 51 -4.15 -7.95 -11.92
C ARG A 51 -3.29 -6.68 -12.02
N GLY A 52 -2.20 -6.57 -11.26
CA GLY A 52 -1.32 -5.40 -11.27
C GLY A 52 -1.98 -4.14 -10.69
N PHE A 53 -2.95 -4.27 -9.79
CA PHE A 53 -3.48 -3.12 -9.04
C PHE A 53 -2.44 -2.64 -8.03
N PHE A 54 -1.84 -3.58 -7.29
CA PHE A 54 -0.59 -3.35 -6.57
C PHE A 54 0.55 -3.79 -7.49
N TYR A 55 1.27 -2.80 -8.02
CA TYR A 55 2.22 -2.98 -9.13
C TYR A 55 3.67 -2.64 -8.75
N ALA A 56 3.88 -2.03 -7.59
CA ALA A 56 5.18 -1.55 -7.14
C ALA A 56 5.39 -1.85 -5.66
N HIS A 57 6.65 -1.90 -5.24
CA HIS A 57 7.05 -2.15 -3.86
C HIS A 57 8.42 -1.53 -3.53
N ARG A 58 8.78 -1.61 -2.26
CA ARG A 58 10.16 -1.47 -1.76
C ARG A 58 10.44 -2.67 -0.85
N ASP A 59 11.56 -3.35 -1.08
CA ASP A 59 12.07 -4.44 -0.24
C ASP A 59 11.07 -5.57 0.04
N PHE A 60 10.26 -5.91 -0.98
CA PHE A 60 9.31 -7.03 -0.89
C PHE A 60 10.02 -8.36 -1.06
N ASP A 61 11.03 -8.41 -1.94
CA ASP A 61 12.02 -9.47 -2.01
C ASP A 61 12.64 -9.76 -0.63
N PHE A 62 13.00 -8.71 0.11
CA PHE A 62 13.56 -8.84 1.45
C PHE A 62 12.53 -9.42 2.43
N ILE A 63 11.30 -8.90 2.47
CA ILE A 63 10.29 -9.40 3.44
C ILE A 63 9.87 -10.83 3.15
N MET A 64 9.81 -11.25 1.88
CA MET A 64 9.53 -12.65 1.52
C MET A 64 10.68 -13.58 1.94
N LYS A 65 11.94 -13.16 1.78
CA LYS A 65 13.09 -13.91 2.31
C LYS A 65 13.06 -13.97 3.84
N TRP A 66 12.81 -12.84 4.51
CA TRP A 66 12.73 -12.73 5.97
C TRP A 66 11.66 -13.67 6.55
N HIS A 67 10.50 -13.73 5.90
CA HIS A 67 9.44 -14.68 6.21
C HIS A 67 9.88 -16.13 6.01
N GLY A 68 10.53 -16.45 4.88
CA GLY A 68 11.04 -17.79 4.60
C GLY A 68 12.09 -18.31 5.61
N GLU A 69 12.78 -17.40 6.29
CA GLU A 69 13.70 -17.72 7.40
C GLU A 69 12.99 -17.91 8.76
N GLY A 70 11.65 -17.83 8.80
CA GLY A 70 10.86 -17.99 10.02
C GLY A 70 10.97 -16.81 10.99
N ARG A 71 11.40 -15.64 10.51
CA ARG A 71 11.56 -14.45 11.34
C ARG A 71 10.24 -13.67 11.47
N PRO A 72 9.97 -13.07 12.64
CA PRO A 72 8.76 -12.29 12.85
C PRO A 72 8.79 -11.01 12.02
N TRP A 73 7.60 -10.60 11.59
CA TRP A 73 7.32 -9.33 10.93
C TRP A 73 5.85 -8.97 11.16
N ALA A 74 5.49 -7.71 10.91
CA ALA A 74 4.15 -7.20 11.13
C ALA A 74 3.70 -6.35 9.96
N LEU A 75 2.39 -6.11 9.90
CA LEU A 75 1.78 -5.22 8.93
C LEU A 75 1.50 -3.86 9.56
N TYR A 76 1.67 -2.82 8.77
CA TYR A 76 1.36 -1.45 9.16
C TYR A 76 0.62 -0.72 8.03
N THR A 77 -0.47 -0.06 8.37
CA THR A 77 -1.15 0.88 7.48
C THR A 77 -1.92 1.92 8.31
N GLY A 78 -2.62 2.84 7.67
CA GLY A 78 -3.41 3.83 8.39
C GLY A 78 -4.49 4.51 7.57
N ARG A 79 -5.13 5.49 8.22
CA ARG A 79 -6.19 6.34 7.66
C ARG A 79 -6.18 7.70 8.35
N GLY A 80 -6.04 8.76 7.58
CA GLY A 80 -6.36 10.12 8.03
C GLY A 80 -7.88 10.36 8.00
N PRO A 81 -8.56 10.61 9.12
CA PRO A 81 -10.02 10.65 9.20
C PRO A 81 -10.64 11.98 8.76
N SER A 82 -10.37 12.42 7.53
CA SER A 82 -10.90 13.69 6.97
C SER A 82 -12.37 13.65 6.53
N GLY A 83 -13.08 12.55 6.80
CA GLY A 83 -14.46 12.34 6.37
C GLY A 83 -14.81 10.86 6.14
N PRO A 84 -16.02 10.58 5.62
CA PRO A 84 -16.52 9.22 5.42
C PRO A 84 -15.63 8.34 4.54
N VAL A 85 -15.66 7.03 4.79
CA VAL A 85 -14.91 6.05 4.02
C VAL A 85 -15.61 5.76 2.69
N HIS A 86 -14.89 5.89 1.58
CA HIS A 86 -15.32 5.42 0.25
C HIS A 86 -14.51 4.21 -0.22
N ILE A 87 -14.92 3.58 -1.32
CA ILE A 87 -14.32 2.33 -1.85
C ILE A 87 -12.80 2.42 -2.03
N GLY A 88 -12.27 3.55 -2.50
CA GLY A 88 -10.83 3.73 -2.66
C GLY A 88 -10.02 3.53 -1.36
N HIS A 89 -10.56 3.95 -0.20
CA HIS A 89 -9.92 3.77 1.09
C HIS A 89 -9.87 2.30 1.52
N MET A 90 -10.86 1.50 1.10
CA MET A 90 -10.95 0.09 1.48
C MET A 90 -9.96 -0.80 0.72
N VAL A 91 -9.50 -0.39 -0.47
CA VAL A 91 -8.62 -1.20 -1.31
C VAL A 91 -7.33 -1.66 -0.59
N PRO A 92 -6.54 -0.77 0.07
CA PRO A 92 -5.39 -1.20 0.86
C PRO A 92 -5.78 -2.09 2.05
N TRP A 93 -6.93 -1.86 2.68
CA TRP A 93 -7.35 -2.64 3.85
C TRP A 93 -7.78 -4.07 3.48
N ILE A 94 -8.39 -4.25 2.31
CA ILE A 94 -8.71 -5.58 1.77
C ILE A 94 -7.42 -6.39 1.58
N LEU A 95 -6.38 -5.78 1.01
CA LEU A 95 -5.10 -6.46 0.83
C LEU A 95 -4.39 -6.70 2.16
N LEU A 96 -4.41 -5.72 3.08
CA LEU A 96 -3.88 -5.84 4.43
C LEU A 96 -4.49 -7.03 5.17
N LYS A 97 -5.84 -7.12 5.16
CA LYS A 97 -6.56 -8.24 5.77
C LYS A 97 -6.13 -9.57 5.15
N TRP A 98 -6.01 -9.65 3.84
CA TRP A 98 -5.56 -10.87 3.17
C TRP A 98 -4.16 -11.29 3.63
N PHE A 99 -3.20 -10.36 3.74
CA PHE A 99 -1.88 -10.67 4.30
C PHE A 99 -1.97 -11.14 5.76
N SER A 100 -2.74 -10.45 6.60
CA SER A 100 -2.91 -10.84 8.01
C SER A 100 -3.48 -12.25 8.13
N ASP A 101 -4.52 -12.58 7.35
CA ASP A 101 -5.15 -13.90 7.35
C ASP A 101 -4.20 -15.00 6.84
N LYS A 102 -3.42 -14.72 5.79
CA LYS A 102 -2.52 -15.71 5.16
C LYS A 102 -1.29 -16.03 5.99
N PHE A 103 -0.77 -15.04 6.71
CA PHE A 103 0.50 -15.15 7.40
C PHE A 103 0.36 -15.09 8.92
N GLY A 104 -0.85 -14.89 9.46
CA GLY A 104 -1.10 -14.80 10.89
C GLY A 104 -0.41 -13.60 11.54
N LEU A 105 -0.32 -12.47 10.82
CA LEU A 105 0.50 -11.32 11.22
C LEU A 105 -0.29 -10.35 12.11
N GLU A 106 0.43 -9.79 13.09
CA GLU A 106 -0.02 -8.60 13.80
C GLU A 106 -0.18 -7.41 12.84
N VAL A 107 -1.23 -6.62 13.09
CA VAL A 107 -1.57 -5.45 12.30
C VAL A 107 -1.58 -4.23 13.21
N TYR A 108 -0.75 -3.25 12.87
CA TYR A 108 -0.77 -1.92 13.46
C TYR A 108 -1.51 -0.98 12.52
N PHE A 109 -2.61 -0.39 12.99
CA PHE A 109 -3.47 0.47 12.18
C PHE A 109 -3.53 1.86 12.79
N GLN A 110 -2.89 2.84 12.15
CA GLN A 110 -2.87 4.22 12.65
C GLN A 110 -4.07 5.02 12.14
N ILE A 111 -4.74 5.73 13.05
CA ILE A 111 -5.65 6.82 12.70
C ILE A 111 -4.89 8.13 12.93
N THR A 112 -4.70 8.91 11.88
CA THR A 112 -3.94 10.18 11.92
C THR A 112 -4.90 11.36 12.01
N ASP A 113 -5.69 11.41 13.09
CA ASP A 113 -6.59 12.52 13.39
C ASP A 113 -5.81 13.82 13.69
N ASP A 114 -4.66 13.71 14.33
CA ASP A 114 -3.68 14.78 14.51
C ASP A 114 -3.21 15.43 13.19
N GLU A 115 -2.87 14.62 12.18
CA GLU A 115 -2.53 15.08 10.83
C GLU A 115 -3.68 15.89 10.22
N LYS A 116 -4.91 15.38 10.35
CA LYS A 116 -6.07 16.05 9.75
C LYS A 116 -6.48 17.30 10.49
N PHE A 117 -6.32 17.34 11.81
CA PHE A 117 -6.47 18.57 12.58
C PHE A 117 -5.44 19.63 12.18
N TYR A 118 -4.19 19.23 11.94
CA TYR A 118 -3.14 20.17 11.55
C TYR A 118 -3.33 20.71 10.12
N ASP A 119 -3.76 19.85 9.19
CA ASP A 119 -3.88 20.21 7.76
C ASP A 119 -5.19 20.93 7.42
N ASP A 120 -6.30 20.67 8.14
CA ASP A 120 -7.63 21.22 7.85
C ASP A 120 -8.02 22.32 8.86
N PRO A 121 -8.07 23.60 8.45
CA PRO A 121 -8.43 24.72 9.34
C PRO A 121 -9.85 24.64 9.91
N GLU A 122 -10.76 23.88 9.29
CA GLU A 122 -12.13 23.72 9.76
C GLU A 122 -12.29 22.56 10.74
N MET A 123 -11.30 21.66 10.81
CA MET A 123 -11.32 20.51 11.70
C MET A 123 -11.03 20.92 13.13
N LYS A 124 -11.74 20.29 14.09
CA LYS A 124 -11.55 20.50 15.52
C LYS A 124 -11.15 19.19 16.16
N LEU A 125 -10.15 19.23 17.04
CA LEU A 125 -9.99 18.20 18.06
C LEU A 125 -11.20 18.32 18.99
N GLU A 126 -11.86 17.19 19.26
CA GLU A 126 -12.96 17.14 20.25
C GLU A 126 -12.51 17.65 21.63
#